data_AF-A0A941XJ05-F1
#
_entry.id   AF-A0A941XJ05-F1
#
_cell.length_a   1.000
_cell.length_b   1.000
_cell.length_c   1.000
_cell.angle_alpha   90.00
_cell.angle_beta   90.00
_cell.angle_gamma   90.00
#
_symmetry.space_group_name_H-M   'P 1'
#
loop_
_entity.id
_entity.type
_entity.pdbx_description
1 polymer ?
#
loop_
_entity_poly.entity_id
_entity_poly.type
_entity_poly.pdbx_seq_one_letter_code
_entity_poly.pdbx_strand_id
1 'polypeptide(L)'
;MEILFLHYHTEEEAATKWYRRSARVNLNKLLVIGMEQNLCKVEDIQAFDALPLKNKFIFTSKDIPTESNVFMNKFAKAGEMGDPYRKGHVFYRYLTQQLTTKTNISMK
;
A
#
# COMPACT_ATOMS: atom_id res chain seq x y z
N MET A 1 -2.89 -1.08 -18.17
CA MET A 1 -2.12 -0.80 -16.95
C MET A 1 -1.12 0.28 -17.28
N GLU A 2 -1.04 1.32 -16.48
CA GLU A 2 -0.16 2.47 -16.69
C GLU A 2 0.70 2.69 -15.45
N ILE A 3 1.92 3.19 -15.63
CA ILE A 3 2.85 3.53 -14.54
C ILE A 3 3.30 4.97 -14.75
N LEU A 4 3.08 5.81 -13.75
CA LEU A 4 3.43 7.23 -13.79
C LEU A 4 4.77 7.46 -13.05
N PHE A 5 5.79 7.91 -13.77
CA PHE A 5 7.10 8.21 -13.21
C PHE A 5 7.24 9.70 -12.88
N LEU A 6 6.96 10.08 -11.63
CA LEU A 6 6.87 11.49 -11.22
C LEU A 6 8.21 12.23 -11.04
N HIS A 7 9.34 11.52 -11.04
CA HIS A 7 10.66 12.06 -10.62
C HIS A 7 11.78 11.86 -11.65
N TYR A 8 11.48 11.46 -12.88
CA TYR A 8 12.48 11.21 -13.91
C TYR A 8 12.28 12.15 -15.10
N HIS A 9 13.38 12.60 -15.69
CA HIS A 9 13.35 13.60 -16.75
C HIS A 9 13.07 12.95 -18.11
N THR A 10 13.45 11.68 -18.28
CA THR A 10 13.27 10.94 -19.53
C THR A 10 12.71 9.54 -19.26
N GLU A 11 12.05 8.98 -20.26
CA GLU A 11 11.56 7.60 -20.24
C GLU A 11 12.71 6.60 -20.08
N GLU A 12 13.85 6.83 -20.74
CA GLU A 12 15.02 5.96 -20.67
C GLU A 12 15.58 5.87 -19.24
N GLU A 13 15.67 7.01 -18.54
CA GLU A 13 16.09 7.06 -17.14
C GLU A 13 15.13 6.26 -16.25
N ALA A 14 13.82 6.44 -16.46
CA ALA A 14 12.77 5.77 -15.72
C ALA A 14 12.82 4.25 -15.92
N ALA A 15 12.88 3.80 -17.18
CA ALA A 15 12.94 2.40 -17.57
C ALA A 15 14.19 1.72 -16.98
N THR A 16 15.37 2.31 -17.14
CA THR A 16 16.63 1.78 -16.60
C THR A 16 16.55 1.60 -15.08
N LYS A 17 16.02 2.60 -14.37
CA LYS A 17 15.86 2.57 -12.91
C LYS A 17 14.79 1.59 -12.45
N TRP A 18 13.73 1.39 -13.25
CA TRP A 18 12.67 0.43 -13.02
C TRP A 18 13.20 -1.00 -13.13
N TYR A 19 13.77 -1.37 -14.28
CA TYR A 19 14.27 -2.74 -14.53
C TYR A 19 15.36 -3.15 -13.54
N ARG A 20 16.28 -2.25 -13.20
CA ARG A 20 17.30 -2.52 -12.17
C ARG A 20 16.68 -2.80 -10.79
N ARG A 21 15.58 -2.12 -10.42
CA ARG A 21 14.94 -2.30 -9.11
C ARG A 21 14.03 -3.51 -9.07
N SER A 22 13.27 -3.77 -10.13
CA SER A 22 12.38 -4.94 -10.22
C SER A 22 13.16 -6.24 -10.17
N ALA A 23 14.37 -6.29 -10.73
CA ALA A 23 15.26 -7.45 -10.65
C ALA A 23 15.69 -7.85 -9.22
N ARG A 24 15.54 -6.96 -8.22
CA ARG A 24 15.89 -7.24 -6.81
C ARG A 24 14.71 -7.71 -5.97
N VAL A 25 13.51 -7.82 -6.54
CA VAL A 25 12.30 -8.19 -5.80
C VAL A 25 12.41 -9.64 -5.34
N ASN A 26 12.29 -9.87 -4.03
CA ASN A 26 12.23 -11.20 -3.45
C ASN A 26 10.76 -11.58 -3.21
N LEU A 27 10.19 -12.39 -4.10
CA LEU A 27 8.78 -12.81 -4.03
C LEU A 27 8.47 -13.62 -2.76
N ASN A 28 9.45 -14.35 -2.21
CA ASN A 28 9.27 -15.12 -0.96
C ASN A 28 9.15 -14.21 0.28
N LYS A 29 9.57 -12.94 0.16
CA LYS A 29 9.52 -11.94 1.23
C LYS A 29 8.74 -10.69 0.80
N LEU A 30 7.76 -10.87 -0.09
CA LEU A 30 6.97 -9.78 -0.63
C LEU A 30 6.00 -9.21 0.42
N LEU A 31 5.89 -7.89 0.44
CA LEU A 31 4.88 -7.12 1.15
C LEU A 31 4.22 -6.18 0.14
N VAL A 32 2.91 -6.25 -0.02
CA VAL A 32 2.15 -5.41 -0.96
C VAL A 32 1.32 -4.40 -0.18
N ILE A 33 1.43 -3.12 -0.55
CA ILE A 33 0.72 -2.03 0.12
C ILE A 33 -0.11 -1.28 -0.92
N GLY A 34 -1.42 -1.20 -0.69
CA GLY A 34 -2.35 -0.34 -1.42
C GLY A 34 -2.67 0.95 -0.66
N MET A 35 -3.21 1.94 -1.38
CA MET A 35 -3.82 3.13 -0.79
C MET A 35 -5.12 3.47 -1.50
N GLU A 36 -6.13 3.85 -0.73
CA GLU A 36 -7.36 4.45 -1.24
C GLU A 36 -7.10 5.89 -1.70
N GLN A 37 -6.79 6.06 -2.98
CA GLN A 37 -6.60 7.34 -3.67
C GLN A 37 -7.11 7.24 -5.11
N ASN A 38 -7.23 8.37 -5.82
CA ASN A 38 -7.50 8.41 -7.26
C ASN A 38 -8.78 7.65 -7.67
N LEU A 39 -9.91 8.01 -7.07
CA LEU A 39 -11.23 7.40 -7.35
C LEU A 39 -11.33 5.91 -7.00
N CYS A 40 -10.44 5.40 -6.15
CA CYS A 40 -10.52 4.04 -5.61
C CYS A 40 -11.89 3.81 -4.93
N LYS A 41 -12.61 2.80 -5.41
CA LYS A 41 -13.92 2.43 -4.92
C LYS A 41 -13.82 1.30 -3.90
N VAL A 42 -14.92 1.04 -3.19
CA VAL A 42 -15.00 -0.06 -2.21
C VAL A 42 -14.78 -1.40 -2.90
N GLU A 43 -15.24 -1.57 -4.13
CA GLU A 43 -15.06 -2.79 -4.92
C GLU A 43 -13.59 -3.04 -5.26
N ASP A 44 -12.79 -1.99 -5.48
CA ASP A 44 -11.35 -2.10 -5.72
C ASP A 44 -10.62 -2.60 -4.46
N ILE A 45 -11.06 -2.12 -3.29
CA ILE A 45 -10.52 -2.53 -1.97
C ILE A 45 -10.84 -4.00 -1.71
N GLN A 46 -12.07 -4.43 -2.00
CA GLN A 46 -12.48 -5.84 -1.90
C GLN A 46 -11.72 -6.73 -2.89
N ALA A 47 -11.52 -6.27 -4.13
CA ALA A 47 -10.75 -6.99 -5.13
C ALA A 47 -9.27 -7.13 -4.71
N PHE A 48 -8.69 -6.09 -4.11
CA PHE A 48 -7.34 -6.16 -3.53
C PHE A 48 -7.27 -7.17 -2.39
N ASP A 49 -8.28 -7.22 -1.52
CA ASP A 49 -8.36 -8.18 -0.42
C ASP A 49 -8.43 -9.64 -0.90
N ALA A 50 -9.14 -9.87 -2.02
CA ALA A 50 -9.26 -11.19 -2.64
C ALA A 50 -7.97 -11.71 -3.31
N LEU A 51 -6.96 -10.87 -3.53
CA LEU A 51 -5.70 -11.30 -4.14
C LEU A 51 -5.02 -12.39 -3.30
N PRO A 52 -4.47 -13.46 -3.89
CA PRO A 52 -3.83 -14.57 -3.18
C PRO A 52 -2.42 -14.20 -2.67
N LEU A 53 -2.30 -13.08 -1.98
CA LEU A 53 -1.06 -12.54 -1.42
C LEU A 53 -1.10 -12.67 0.10
N LYS A 54 -0.06 -13.30 0.67
CA LYS A 54 0.05 -13.56 2.12
C LYS A 54 0.19 -12.26 2.94
N ASN A 55 1.08 -11.38 2.51
CA ASN A 55 1.38 -10.13 3.21
C ASN A 55 0.93 -8.95 2.35
N LYS A 56 -0.31 -8.53 2.58
CA LYS A 56 -0.87 -7.35 1.95
C LYS A 56 -1.61 -6.48 2.96
N PHE A 57 -1.57 -5.17 2.73
CA PHE A 57 -2.34 -4.17 3.47
C PHE A 57 -2.83 -3.09 2.50
N ILE A 58 -3.97 -2.48 2.80
CA ILE A 58 -4.46 -1.31 2.09
C ILE A 58 -4.85 -0.24 3.10
N PHE A 59 -4.27 0.95 2.96
CA PHE A 59 -4.64 2.09 3.81
C PHE A 59 -5.89 2.76 3.29
N THR A 60 -6.88 2.92 4.15
CA THR A 60 -8.17 3.49 3.76
C THR A 60 -8.69 4.50 4.80
N SER A 61 -9.54 5.39 4.34
CA SER A 61 -10.34 6.33 5.13
C SER A 61 -11.68 5.72 5.58
N LYS A 62 -11.99 4.48 5.19
CA LYS A 62 -13.27 3.81 5.45
C LYS A 62 -13.04 2.52 6.22
N ASP A 63 -13.85 2.28 7.24
CA ASP A 63 -13.79 1.03 8.00
C ASP A 63 -14.52 -0.08 7.22
N ILE A 64 -13.80 -0.73 6.32
CA ILE A 64 -14.29 -1.82 5.47
C ILE A 64 -13.86 -3.15 6.11
N PRO A 65 -14.79 -4.09 6.36
CA PRO A 65 -14.51 -5.34 7.04
C PRO A 65 -13.81 -6.35 6.11
N THR A 66 -12.53 -6.09 5.82
CA THR A 66 -11.65 -6.94 5.00
C THR A 66 -10.33 -7.15 5.75
N GLU A 67 -9.65 -8.28 5.54
CA GLU A 67 -8.46 -8.64 6.31
C GLU A 67 -7.27 -7.72 6.04
N SER A 68 -7.16 -7.22 4.82
CA SER A 68 -6.08 -6.32 4.41
C SER A 68 -6.34 -4.86 4.77
N ASN A 69 -7.55 -4.48 5.18
CA ASN A 69 -7.88 -3.09 5.44
C ASN A 69 -7.21 -2.55 6.71
N VAL A 70 -6.48 -1.46 6.54
CA VAL A 70 -5.93 -0.66 7.62
C VAL A 70 -6.67 0.67 7.65
N PHE A 71 -7.76 0.69 8.42
CA PHE A 71 -8.56 1.90 8.59
C PHE A 71 -7.78 2.98 9.36
N MET A 72 -7.59 4.12 8.71
CA MET A 72 -6.90 5.28 9.28
C MET A 72 -7.91 6.38 9.58
N ASN A 73 -8.48 6.35 10.79
CA ASN A 73 -9.55 7.26 11.23
C ASN A 73 -9.23 8.76 11.01
N LYS A 74 -7.95 9.14 11.02
CA LYS A 74 -7.46 10.50 10.77
C LYS A 74 -7.87 11.03 9.39
N PHE A 75 -8.15 10.14 8.44
CA PHE A 75 -8.55 10.49 7.08
C PHE A 75 -10.05 10.27 6.81
N ALA A 76 -10.81 9.75 7.78
CA ALA A 76 -12.23 9.43 7.59
C ALA A 76 -13.08 10.61 7.12
N LYS A 77 -12.79 11.82 7.63
CA LYS A 77 -13.50 13.05 7.23
C LYS A 77 -13.20 13.50 5.80
N ALA A 78 -12.04 13.13 5.25
CA ALA A 78 -11.63 13.52 3.91
C ALA A 78 -12.21 12.60 2.83
N GLY A 79 -12.57 11.35 3.19
CA GLY A 79 -13.15 10.36 2.28
C GLY A 79 -12.15 9.65 1.37
N GLU A 80 -10.87 10.01 1.46
CA GLU A 80 -9.72 9.36 0.81
C GLU A 80 -8.43 9.54 1.62
N MET A 81 -7.38 8.80 1.25
CA MET A 81 -6.06 8.95 1.85
C MET A 81 -5.36 10.21 1.35
N GLY A 82 -4.77 10.97 2.27
CA GLY A 82 -3.98 12.17 1.92
C GLY A 82 -2.63 11.84 1.31
N ASP A 83 -1.92 12.89 0.86
CA ASP A 83 -0.59 12.81 0.25
C ASP A 83 0.43 12.01 1.10
N PRO A 84 0.90 10.84 0.61
CA PRO A 84 1.82 9.99 1.35
C PRO A 84 3.24 10.57 1.46
N TYR A 85 3.64 11.46 0.57
CA TYR A 85 4.96 12.10 0.63
C TYR A 85 5.02 13.09 1.79
N ARG A 86 3.99 13.91 1.94
CA ARG A 86 3.92 14.90 3.04
C ARG A 86 3.61 14.28 4.39
N LYS A 87 2.86 13.17 4.42
CA LYS A 87 2.38 12.53 5.65
C LYS A 87 3.03 11.16 5.92
N GLY A 88 4.17 10.86 5.30
CA GLY A 88 4.82 9.53 5.38
C GLY A 88 4.97 8.98 6.80
N HIS A 89 5.37 9.81 7.77
CA HIS A 89 5.51 9.42 9.18
C HIS A 89 4.21 8.87 9.81
N VAL A 90 3.04 9.26 9.30
CA VAL A 90 1.75 8.74 9.74
C VAL A 90 1.56 7.32 9.20
N PHE A 91 1.76 7.11 7.90
CA PHE A 91 1.62 5.80 7.26
C PHE A 91 2.60 4.78 7.83
N TYR A 92 3.86 5.16 8.06
CA TYR A 92 4.86 4.27 8.66
C TYR A 92 4.45 3.82 10.07
N ARG A 93 3.82 4.69 10.86
CA ARG A 93 3.34 4.34 12.21
C ARG A 93 2.25 3.26 12.18
N TYR A 94 1.31 3.38 11.24
CA TYR A 94 0.27 2.37 11.07
C TYR A 94 0.87 1.06 10.53
N LEU A 95 1.81 1.15 9.57
CA LEU A 95 2.49 -0.02 9.04
C LEU A 95 3.25 -0.80 10.13
N THR A 96 4.02 -0.12 10.98
CA THR A 96 4.78 -0.79 12.05
C THR A 96 3.87 -1.45 13.08
N GLN A 97 2.74 -0.84 13.40
CA GLN A 97 1.73 -1.45 14.27
C GLN A 97 1.19 -2.76 13.66
N GLN A 98 0.83 -2.76 12.38
CA GLN A 98 0.33 -3.95 11.69
C GLN A 98 1.37 -5.08 11.61
N LEU A 99 2.62 -4.73 11.28
CA LEU A 99 3.72 -5.70 11.22
C LEU A 99 4.04 -6.29 12.59
N THR A 100 3.99 -5.48 13.66
CA THR A 100 4.22 -5.95 15.03
C THR A 100 3.11 -6.91 15.48
N THR A 101 1.85 -6.57 15.21
CA THR A 101 0.70 -7.43 15.54
C THR A 101 0.76 -8.78 14.80
N LYS A 102 1.03 -8.78 13.49
CA LYS A 102 1.20 -10.04 12.73
C LYS A 102 2.38 -10.88 13.23
N THR A 103 3.48 -10.23 13.60
CA THR A 103 4.67 -10.91 14.15
C THR A 103 4.36 -11.60 15.48
N ASN A 104 3.60 -10.94 16.35
CA ASN A 104 3.17 -11.51 17.64
C ASN A 104 2.16 -12.65 17.48
N ILE A 105 1.33 -12.65 16.43
CA ILE A 105 0.43 -13.77 16.11
C ILE A 105 1.20 -14.95 15.53
N SER A 106 2.24 -14.71 14.71
CA SER A 106 3.04 -15.78 14.10
C SER A 106 4.05 -16.45 15.06
N MET A 107 4.25 -15.89 16.26
CA MET A 107 5.12 -16.46 17.31
C MET A 107 4.34 -17.18 18.43
N LYS A 108 3.00 -17.23 18.35
CA LYS A 108 2.14 -18.05 19.22
C LYS A 108 1.65 -19.26 18.44
#